data_AF-A0A950DI31-F1
#
_entry.id   AF-A0A950DI31-F1
#
_cell.length_a   1.000
_cell.length_b   1.000
_cell.length_c   1.000
_cell.angle_alpha   90.00
_cell.angle_beta   90.00
_cell.angle_gamma   90.00
#
_symmetry.space_group_name_H-M   'P 1'
#
loop_
_entity.id
_entity.type
_entity.pdbx_description
1 polymer ?
#
loop_
_entity_poly.entity_id
_entity_poly.type
_entity_poly.pdbx_seq_one_letter_code
_entity_poly.pdbx_strand_id
1 'polypeptide(L)'
;MKAMHKLRTESWDDSEKDTLRIGVIKYLGPCDYKPEMCTKPARIQIEVCNGLGVPIWHRDYCHEHAAPVLDKAKAIGFRIVED
;
A
#
# COMPACT_ATOMS: atom_id res chain seq x y z
N MET A 1 22.18 2.16 -14.57
CA MET A 1 21.89 3.27 -13.64
C MET A 1 20.67 2.86 -12.82
N LYS A 2 20.78 2.74 -11.48
CA LYS A 2 19.66 2.29 -10.62
C LYS A 2 18.68 3.45 -10.41
N ALA A 3 17.46 3.30 -10.92
CA ALA A 3 16.37 4.25 -10.68
C ALA A 3 15.94 4.16 -9.21
N MET A 4 16.34 5.15 -8.41
CA MET A 4 15.84 5.36 -7.06
C MET A 4 14.36 5.72 -7.16
N HIS A 5 13.48 4.86 -6.64
CA HIS A 5 12.07 5.18 -6.47
C HIS A 5 11.98 6.29 -5.41
N LYS A 6 11.86 7.53 -5.87
CA LYS A 6 11.59 8.68 -5.00
C LYS A 6 10.14 8.60 -4.55
N LEU A 7 9.94 8.57 -3.24
CA LEU A 7 8.65 8.93 -2.66
C LEU A 7 8.39 10.39 -3.04
N ARG A 8 7.23 10.62 -3.66
CA ARG A 8 6.74 11.89 -4.20
C ARG A 8 6.88 12.99 -3.13
N THR A 9 7.64 14.05 -3.41
CA THR A 9 7.89 15.14 -2.44
C THR A 9 7.66 16.53 -3.01
N GLU A 10 7.08 16.71 -4.20
CA GLU A 10 6.97 18.05 -4.77
C GLU A 10 5.53 18.40 -5.20
N SER A 11 5.05 19.45 -4.53
CA SER A 11 3.85 20.29 -4.71
C SER A 11 2.48 19.61 -4.55
N TRP A 12 1.91 19.74 -3.35
CA TRP A 12 0.48 19.57 -3.08
C TRP A 12 0.01 20.69 -2.16
N ASP A 13 -1.17 21.23 -2.46
CA ASP A 13 -1.97 22.07 -1.56
C ASP A 13 -1.97 21.50 -0.12
N ASP A 14 -1.75 22.36 0.87
CA ASP A 14 -1.62 22.08 2.31
C ASP A 14 -2.88 21.45 3.00
N SER A 15 -3.85 20.90 2.24
CA SER A 15 -5.12 20.38 2.78
C SER A 15 -5.27 18.85 2.80
N GLU A 16 -4.43 18.10 2.07
CA GLU A 16 -4.44 16.64 2.05
C GLU A 16 -3.10 16.09 2.50
N LYS A 17 -2.97 15.82 3.80
CA LYS A 17 -1.96 14.85 4.26
C LYS A 17 -2.25 13.53 3.53
N ASP A 18 -1.24 13.03 2.84
CA ASP A 18 -1.31 11.92 1.90
C ASP A 18 -2.23 10.79 2.40
N THR A 19 -3.31 10.50 1.68
CA THR A 19 -4.24 9.43 2.07
C THR A 19 -3.76 8.09 1.51
N LEU A 20 -3.69 7.05 2.34
CA LEU A 20 -3.46 5.68 1.91
C LEU A 20 -4.79 4.92 1.91
N ARG A 21 -5.24 4.49 0.73
CA ARG A 21 -6.43 3.64 0.61
C ARG A 21 -6.06 2.17 0.76
N ILE A 22 -6.85 1.46 1.55
CA ILE A 22 -6.76 0.00 1.69
C ILE A 22 -8.11 -0.63 1.39
N GLY A 23 -8.11 -1.70 0.61
CA GLY A 23 -9.31 -2.47 0.30
C GLY A 23 -9.40 -3.71 1.19
N VAL A 24 -10.54 -3.95 1.83
CA VAL A 24 -10.76 -5.18 2.60
C VAL A 24 -11.32 -6.27 1.68
N ILE A 25 -10.48 -7.23 1.32
CA ILE A 25 -10.86 -8.30 0.38
C ILE A 25 -11.38 -9.55 1.10
N LYS A 26 -12.58 -10.00 0.72
CA LYS A 26 -13.18 -11.27 1.15
C LYS A 26 -12.65 -12.43 0.29
N TYR A 27 -11.35 -12.72 0.46
CA TYR A 27 -10.53 -13.83 -0.07
C TYR A 27 -10.80 -14.47 -1.45
N LEU A 28 -9.76 -14.50 -2.31
CA LEU A 28 -9.67 -15.35 -3.51
C LEU A 28 -8.30 -16.06 -3.73
N GLY A 29 -7.22 -15.80 -2.98
CA GLY A 29 -5.89 -16.43 -3.20
C GLY A 29 -4.80 -16.09 -2.15
N PRO A 30 -3.63 -16.76 -2.15
CA PRO A 30 -2.59 -16.58 -1.13
C PRO A 30 -1.98 -15.17 -1.13
N CYS A 31 -1.34 -14.77 -0.04
CA CYS A 31 -0.64 -13.50 0.06
C CYS A 31 0.49 -13.35 -0.96
N ASP A 32 0.55 -12.21 -1.65
CA ASP A 32 1.56 -11.88 -2.66
C ASP A 32 2.89 -11.37 -2.09
N TYR A 33 3.01 -11.29 -0.76
CA TYR A 33 4.27 -10.97 -0.11
C TYR A 33 5.19 -12.18 -0.18
N LYS A 34 6.15 -12.13 -1.11
CA LYS A 34 7.09 -13.24 -1.40
C LYS A 34 6.33 -14.56 -1.46
N PRO A 35 5.56 -14.80 -2.55
CA PRO A 35 4.61 -15.92 -2.66
C PRO A 35 5.20 -17.29 -2.32
N GLU A 36 6.51 -17.47 -2.51
CA GLU A 36 7.27 -18.65 -2.15
C GLU A 36 7.48 -18.85 -0.63
N MET A 37 7.20 -17.85 0.20
CA MET A 37 7.37 -17.86 1.66
C MET A 37 6.09 -17.59 2.45
N CYS A 38 5.07 -16.93 1.87
CA CYS A 38 3.80 -16.68 2.55
C CYS A 38 2.64 -17.45 1.92
N THR A 39 2.08 -18.40 2.67
CA THR A 39 0.89 -19.16 2.27
C THR A 39 -0.39 -18.67 2.97
N LYS A 40 -0.29 -17.61 3.77
CA LYS A 40 -1.42 -17.06 4.54
C LYS A 40 -2.45 -16.43 3.61
N PRO A 41 -3.72 -16.44 4.01
CA PRO A 41 -4.74 -15.82 3.22
C PRO A 41 -4.61 -14.29 3.21
N ALA A 42 -4.52 -13.70 2.02
CA ALA A 42 -4.75 -12.28 1.77
C ALA A 42 -6.08 -11.76 2.34
N ARG A 43 -6.06 -10.53 2.82
CA ARG A 43 -7.21 -9.84 3.42
C ARG A 43 -7.22 -8.34 3.11
N ILE A 44 -6.08 -7.79 2.67
CA ILE A 44 -5.87 -6.36 2.49
C ILE A 44 -5.23 -6.11 1.12
N GLN A 45 -5.85 -5.26 0.31
CA GLN A 45 -5.22 -4.60 -0.83
C GLN A 45 -4.75 -3.22 -0.43
N ILE A 46 -3.63 -2.77 -0.98
CA ILE A 46 -3.07 -1.43 -0.71
C ILE A 46 -2.98 -0.69 -2.04
N GLU A 47 -3.56 0.52 -2.07
CA GLU A 47 -3.46 1.42 -3.22
C GLU A 47 -2.09 2.11 -3.22
N VAL A 48 -1.43 2.15 -4.37
CA VAL A 48 -0.16 2.84 -4.57
C VAL A 48 -0.23 3.70 -5.83
N CYS A 49 0.59 4.75 -5.91
CA CYS A 49 0.78 5.47 -7.17
C CYS A 49 1.80 4.75 -8.05
N ASN A 50 1.47 4.51 -9.32
CA ASN A 50 2.44 4.04 -10.30
C ASN A 50 3.43 5.16 -10.70
N GLY A 51 4.39 4.85 -11.58
CA GLY A 51 5.40 5.83 -12.06
C GLY A 51 4.84 7.04 -12.81
N LEU A 52 3.55 7.05 -13.14
CA LEU A 52 2.82 8.16 -13.76
C LEU A 52 1.97 8.95 -12.74
N GLY A 53 2.03 8.58 -11.45
CA GLY A 53 1.23 9.21 -10.40
C GLY A 53 -0.24 8.79 -10.38
N VAL A 54 -0.61 7.73 -11.11
CA VAL A 54 -1.98 7.20 -11.14
C VAL A 54 -2.15 6.16 -10.02
N PRO A 55 -3.21 6.24 -9.21
CA PRO A 55 -3.50 5.26 -8.17
C PRO A 55 -3.87 3.90 -8.78
N ILE A 56 -3.24 2.84 -8.30
CA ILE A 56 -3.48 1.46 -8.69
C ILE A 56 -3.49 0.55 -7.46
N TRP A 57 -4.32 -0.49 -7.47
CA TRP A 57 -4.24 -1.57 -6.48
C TRP A 57 -3.02 -2.43 -6.77
N HIS A 58 -2.12 -2.56 -5.80
CA HIS A 58 -0.82 -3.20 -6.04
C HIS A 58 -0.87 -4.73 -5.91
N ARG A 59 -1.06 -5.22 -4.68
CA ARG A 59 -0.92 -6.63 -4.29
C ARG A 59 -1.84 -6.96 -3.13
N ASP A 60 -2.08 -8.26 -2.98
CA ASP A 60 -2.95 -8.82 -1.96
C ASP A 60 -2.11 -9.29 -0.77
N TYR A 61 -2.28 -8.64 0.38
CA TYR A 61 -1.52 -8.89 1.60
C TYR A 61 -2.37 -9.59 2.67
N CYS A 62 -1.77 -10.51 3.41
CA CYS A 62 -2.33 -10.93 4.71
C CYS A 62 -2.12 -9.82 5.75
N HIS A 63 -2.83 -9.88 6.87
CA HIS A 63 -2.73 -8.87 7.93
C HIS A 63 -1.29 -8.62 8.40
N GLU A 64 -0.51 -9.68 8.57
CA GLU A 64 0.87 -9.59 9.06
C GLU A 64 1.81 -8.87 8.09
N HIS A 65 1.67 -9.10 6.79
CA HIS A 65 2.52 -8.45 5.80
C HIS A 65 2.02 -7.06 5.40
N ALA A 66 0.72 -6.78 5.59
CA ALA A 66 0.19 -5.43 5.46
C ALA A 66 0.63 -4.54 6.63
N ALA A 67 0.64 -5.05 7.87
CA ALA A 67 0.85 -4.26 9.08
C ALA A 67 2.09 -3.34 9.04
N PRO A 68 3.30 -3.79 8.66
CA PRO A 68 4.47 -2.92 8.58
C PRO A 68 4.30 -1.76 7.59
N VAL A 69 3.56 -1.96 6.50
CA VAL A 69 3.27 -0.92 5.51
C VAL A 69 2.31 0.11 6.10
N LEU A 70 1.26 -0.35 6.77
CA LEU A 70 0.27 0.51 7.41
C LEU A 70 0.87 1.30 8.58
N ASP A 71 1.70 0.67 9.40
CA ASP A 71 2.37 1.33 10.52
C ASP A 71 3.36 2.38 10.04
N LYS A 72 4.12 2.08 8.97
CA LYS A 72 4.99 3.07 8.34
C LYS A 72 4.19 4.24 7.80
N ALA A 73 3.07 3.98 7.11
CA ALA A 73 2.19 5.02 6.57
C ALA A 73 1.64 5.94 7.67
N LYS A 74 1.15 5.35 8.78
CA LYS A 74 0.70 6.12 9.96
C LYS A 74 1.83 6.96 10.54
N ALA A 75 3.04 6.40 10.67
CA ALA A 75 4.19 7.10 11.25
C ALA A 75 4.63 8.31 10.43
N ILE A 76 4.49 8.26 9.10
CA ILE A 76 4.78 9.39 8.20
C ILE A 76 3.59 10.35 8.05
N GLY A 77 2.48 10.09 8.75
CA GLY A 77 1.33 10.99 8.81
C GLY A 77 0.25 10.75 7.76
N PHE A 78 0.26 9.61 7.07
CA PHE A 78 -0.80 9.27 6.12
C PHE A 78 -2.09 8.96 6.87
N ARG A 79 -3.22 9.44 6.34
CA ARG A 79 -4.54 9.01 6.77
C ARG A 79 -4.87 7.70 6.07
N ILE A 80 -5.21 6.65 6.82
CA ILE A 80 -5.67 5.40 6.23
C ILE A 80 -7.18 5.46 6.03
N VAL A 81 -7.63 5.12 4.82
CA VAL A 81 -9.05 5.01 4.45
C VAL A 81 -9.31 3.57 4.02
N GLU A 82 -10.31 2.93 4.63
CA GLU A 82 -10.78 1.59 4.26
C GLU A 82 -11.85 1.72 3.18
N ASP A 83 -11.69 0.97 2.09
CA ASP A 83 -12.58 0.86 0.93
C ASP A 83 -13.24 -0.53 0.87
#